data_AF-A0A9Q0QMA5-F1
#
_entry.id   AF-A0A9Q0QMA5-F1
#
_cell.length_a   1.000
_cell.length_b   1.000
_cell.length_c   1.000
_cell.angle_alpha   90.00
_cell.angle_beta   90.00
_cell.angle_gamma   90.00
#
_symmetry.space_group_name_H-M   'P 1'
#
loop_
_entity.id
_entity.type
_entity.pdbx_description
1 polymer ?
#
loop_
_entity_poly.entity_id
_entity_poly.type
_entity_poly.pdbx_seq_one_letter_code
_entity_poly.pdbx_strand_id
1 'polypeptide(L)'
;MMLSPSSQQKNCSSSFRNSNPCLFCLTPLGIQKNGLDPDFGKIAINICYGRHHPLNWLAFGLNGAKIVFNPSATVGELSEPMWPIEHQMLLAHHLSRSRDGLMISDMDLNICRQVKDKWGLRMAARYALYADLLGRYVKKHDFEPQVIVDYSLKEALV
;
A
#
# COMPACT_ATOMS: atom_id res chain seq x y z
N MET A 1 -11.24 22.94 2.33
CA MET A 1 -11.79 22.57 1.00
C MET A 1 -12.38 21.17 1.15
N MET A 2 -13.69 21.09 1.39
CA MET A 2 -14.44 19.83 1.48
C MET A 2 -14.58 19.26 0.06
N LEU A 3 -14.10 18.04 -0.18
CA LEU A 3 -14.27 17.35 -1.46
C LEU A 3 -15.57 16.53 -1.43
N SER A 4 -16.32 16.61 -2.54
CA SER A 4 -17.65 16.03 -2.76
C SER A 4 -17.65 14.49 -2.87
N PRO A 5 -18.78 13.81 -2.59
CA PRO A 5 -18.85 12.35 -2.46
C PRO A 5 -19.21 11.61 -3.77
N SER A 6 -18.58 11.95 -4.91
CA SER A 6 -19.04 11.46 -6.22
C SER A 6 -17.99 10.84 -7.15
N SER A 7 -16.85 10.36 -6.65
CA SER A 7 -15.94 9.53 -7.46
C SER A 7 -15.49 8.28 -6.71
N GLN A 8 -16.15 7.16 -6.97
CA GLN A 8 -15.71 5.81 -6.63
C GLN A 8 -14.45 5.49 -7.48
N GLN A 9 -13.28 5.96 -7.05
CA GLN A 9 -12.03 5.66 -7.73
C GLN A 9 -11.44 4.36 -7.21
N LYS A 10 -11.27 3.38 -8.11
CA LYS A 10 -10.34 2.27 -7.89
C LYS A 10 -8.95 2.87 -7.76
N ASN A 11 -8.28 2.73 -6.62
CA ASN A 11 -6.91 3.26 -6.48
C ASN A 11 -5.95 2.62 -7.48
N CYS A 12 -6.10 1.31 -7.74
CA CYS A 12 -5.43 0.62 -8.84
C CYS A 12 -6.29 -0.54 -9.38
N SER A 13 -6.55 -0.54 -10.69
CA SER A 13 -6.97 -1.74 -11.42
C SER A 13 -5.79 -2.24 -12.24
N SER A 14 -5.54 -3.54 -12.22
CA SER A 14 -4.54 -4.15 -13.09
C SER A 14 -4.93 -3.97 -14.55
N SER A 15 -4.06 -3.31 -15.33
CA SER A 15 -4.17 -3.23 -16.79
C SER A 15 -3.72 -4.52 -17.50
N PHE A 16 -3.42 -5.58 -16.73
CA PHE A 16 -2.96 -6.87 -17.25
C PHE A 16 -4.11 -7.62 -17.93
N ARG A 17 -3.85 -8.09 -19.16
CA ARG A 17 -4.81 -8.61 -20.15
C ARG A 17 -5.74 -9.76 -19.72
N ASN A 18 -5.63 -10.30 -18.50
CA ASN A 18 -6.43 -11.44 -18.02
C ASN A 18 -6.90 -11.35 -16.56
N SER A 19 -6.75 -10.21 -15.90
CA SER A 19 -7.39 -10.01 -14.60
C SER A 19 -8.80 -9.47 -14.84
N ASN A 20 -9.83 -10.30 -14.62
CA ASN A 20 -11.19 -9.81 -14.42
C ASN A 20 -11.12 -8.65 -13.41
N PRO A 21 -11.77 -7.51 -13.66
CA PRO A 21 -11.79 -6.44 -12.68
C PRO A 21 -12.37 -7.04 -11.40
N CYS A 22 -11.60 -7.03 -10.31
CA CYS A 22 -12.14 -7.27 -8.98
C CYS A 22 -13.25 -6.23 -8.77
N LEU A 23 -14.48 -6.63 -9.07
CA LEU A 23 -15.67 -5.89 -8.80
C LEU A 23 -15.93 -6.14 -7.32
N PHE A 24 -15.61 -5.17 -6.45
CA PHE A 24 -16.40 -4.79 -5.27
C PHE A 24 -15.69 -3.73 -4.40
N CYS A 25 -16.42 -2.63 -4.18
CA CYS A 25 -16.39 -1.60 -3.13
C CYS A 25 -15.04 -1.08 -2.59
N LEU A 26 -14.56 0.03 -3.17
CA LEU A 26 -13.99 1.13 -2.38
C LEU A 26 -15.11 2.14 -2.15
N THR A 27 -15.89 1.95 -1.10
CA THR A 27 -16.67 3.08 -0.61
C THR A 27 -15.71 4.09 0.01
N PRO A 28 -15.72 5.38 -0.37
CA PRO A 28 -15.42 6.45 0.55
C PRO A 28 -16.69 6.69 1.40
N LEU A 29 -17.21 5.63 2.02
CA LEU A 29 -18.12 5.75 3.15
C LEU A 29 -17.26 5.47 4.36
N GLY A 30 -17.39 6.34 5.36
CA GLY A 30 -16.81 6.13 6.66
C GLY A 30 -17.01 4.70 7.15
N ILE A 31 -15.94 3.92 7.08
CA ILE A 31 -15.56 3.11 8.24
C ILE A 31 -14.57 3.97 9.07
N GLN A 32 -14.87 5.24 9.39
CA GLN A 32 -15.66 5.61 10.58
C GLN A 32 -17.13 5.17 10.53
N LYS A 33 -17.46 3.88 10.57
CA LYS A 33 -17.97 3.37 11.83
C LYS A 33 -17.05 3.82 12.94
N ASN A 34 -17.47 4.90 13.59
CA ASN A 34 -17.31 4.99 15.03
C ASN A 34 -17.59 3.57 15.58
N GLY A 35 -16.55 2.84 15.98
CA GLY A 35 -16.68 1.49 16.54
C GLY A 35 -16.72 0.32 15.54
N LEU A 36 -15.62 0.01 14.87
CA LEU A 36 -15.03 -1.32 15.14
C LEU A 36 -14.39 -1.13 16.52
N ASP A 37 -14.82 -1.91 17.50
CA ASP A 37 -14.81 -1.53 18.92
C ASP A 37 -13.55 -0.76 19.36
N PRO A 38 -13.68 0.29 20.20
CA PRO A 38 -12.53 1.02 20.73
C PRO A 38 -11.48 0.10 21.39
N ASP A 39 -11.87 -1.13 21.71
CA ASP A 39 -11.07 -2.15 22.36
C ASP A 39 -10.02 -2.82 21.43
N PHE A 40 -10.24 -2.86 20.10
CA PHE A 40 -9.38 -3.60 19.16
C PHE A 40 -8.53 -2.71 18.21
N GLY A 41 -8.62 -1.39 18.34
CA GLY A 41 -7.76 -0.44 17.60
C GLY A 41 -8.16 -0.17 16.13
N LYS A 42 -7.42 0.73 15.48
CA LYS A 42 -7.73 1.21 14.11
C LYS A 42 -7.31 0.19 13.06
N ILE A 43 -8.28 -0.29 12.27
CA ILE A 43 -8.08 -1.26 11.20
C ILE A 43 -8.28 -0.57 9.83
N ALA A 44 -7.49 -0.95 8.83
CA ALA A 44 -7.70 -0.60 7.42
C ALA A 44 -7.73 -1.85 6.53
N ILE A 45 -8.22 -1.70 5.30
CA ILE A 45 -8.34 -2.78 4.32
C ILE A 45 -7.69 -2.32 3.02
N ASN A 46 -6.61 -2.97 2.64
CA ASN A 46 -6.02 -2.90 1.29
C ASN A 46 -6.64 -4.01 0.44
N ILE A 47 -6.99 -3.78 -0.82
CA ILE A 47 -7.74 -4.77 -1.60
C ILE A 47 -6.86 -5.26 -2.75
N CYS A 48 -6.60 -6.57 -2.75
CA CYS A 48 -6.00 -7.36 -3.83
C CYS A 48 -4.76 -6.72 -4.49
N TYR A 49 -4.96 -5.99 -5.59
CA TYR A 49 -3.90 -5.39 -6.40
C TYR A 49 -3.27 -4.15 -5.73
N GLY A 50 -3.98 -3.54 -4.76
CA GLY A 50 -3.44 -2.46 -3.95
C GLY A 50 -2.22 -2.87 -3.11
N ARG A 51 -1.92 -4.17 -2.99
CA ARG A 51 -0.69 -4.65 -2.35
C ARG A 51 0.60 -4.20 -3.04
N HIS A 52 0.56 -4.07 -4.37
CA HIS A 52 1.73 -3.75 -5.19
C HIS A 52 2.16 -2.29 -5.10
N HIS A 53 1.35 -1.45 -4.46
CA HIS A 53 1.54 -0.01 -4.43
C HIS A 53 1.95 0.42 -3.01
N PRO A 54 3.26 0.65 -2.75
CA PRO A 54 3.75 1.06 -1.44
C PRO A 54 3.07 2.34 -0.91
N LEU A 55 2.68 3.24 -1.82
CA LEU A 55 1.96 4.46 -1.48
C LEU A 55 0.59 4.20 -0.84
N ASN A 56 -0.08 3.10 -1.20
CA ASN A 56 -1.36 2.73 -0.60
C ASN A 56 -1.17 2.31 0.87
N TRP A 57 -0.17 1.46 1.13
CA TRP A 57 0.22 1.07 2.50
C TRP A 57 0.64 2.27 3.35
N LEU A 58 1.42 3.18 2.76
CA LEU A 58 1.84 4.40 3.42
C LEU A 58 0.64 5.27 3.82
N ALA A 59 -0.35 5.44 2.93
CA ALA A 59 -1.55 6.21 3.21
C ALA A 59 -2.33 5.67 4.42
N PHE A 60 -2.48 4.34 4.54
CA PHE A 60 -3.10 3.72 5.72
C PHE A 60 -2.29 3.97 7.01
N GLY A 61 -0.95 3.89 6.92
CA GLY A 61 -0.07 4.19 8.05
C GLY A 61 -0.14 5.65 8.52
N LEU A 62 -0.28 6.60 7.57
CA LEU A 62 -0.48 8.02 7.85
C LEU A 62 -1.84 8.30 8.48
N ASN A 63 -2.88 7.59 8.04
CA ASN A 63 -4.23 7.65 8.62
C ASN A 63 -4.31 6.98 10.01
N GLY A 64 -3.21 6.41 10.50
CA GLY A 64 -3.10 5.87 11.85
C GLY A 64 -3.65 4.45 12.01
N ALA A 65 -3.77 3.69 10.93
CA ALA A 65 -4.08 2.27 11.00
C ALA A 65 -3.00 1.52 11.81
N LYS A 66 -3.44 0.63 12.70
CA LYS A 66 -2.57 -0.28 13.46
C LYS A 66 -2.49 -1.64 12.79
N ILE A 67 -3.60 -2.11 12.21
CA ILE A 67 -3.68 -3.34 11.41
C ILE A 67 -4.21 -2.97 10.03
N VAL A 68 -3.64 -3.57 8.99
CA VAL A 68 -4.13 -3.45 7.61
C VAL A 68 -4.33 -4.85 7.05
N PHE A 69 -5.59 -5.22 6.78
CA PHE A 69 -5.90 -6.49 6.13
C PHE A 69 -5.76 -6.35 4.62
N ASN A 70 -5.29 -7.40 3.96
CA ASN A 70 -5.25 -7.45 2.50
C ASN A 70 -5.95 -8.70 1.93
N PRO A 71 -7.30 -8.73 1.89
CA PRO A 71 -8.03 -9.74 1.15
C PRO A 71 -7.61 -9.71 -0.34
N SER A 72 -7.16 -10.85 -0.84
CA SER A 72 -6.67 -11.00 -2.21
C SER A 72 -7.12 -12.31 -2.83
N ALA A 73 -7.33 -12.26 -4.14
CA ALA A 73 -7.57 -13.45 -4.95
C ALA A 73 -6.63 -13.37 -6.15
N THR A 74 -5.50 -14.05 -6.07
CA THR A 74 -4.50 -14.10 -7.14
C THR A 74 -4.23 -15.54 -7.52
N VAL A 75 -4.18 -15.79 -8.83
CA VAL A 75 -3.83 -17.07 -9.41
C VAL A 75 -2.58 -16.91 -10.27
N GLY A 76 -1.70 -17.91 -10.26
CA GLY A 76 -0.63 -18.02 -11.23
C GLY A 76 0.78 -17.89 -10.65
N GLU A 77 1.70 -18.58 -11.34
CA GLU A 77 3.10 -18.80 -10.96
C GLU A 77 3.91 -17.50 -10.79
N LEU A 78 3.57 -16.43 -11.50
CA LEU A 78 4.27 -15.14 -11.39
C LEU A 78 3.96 -14.41 -10.08
N SER A 79 2.80 -14.68 -9.46
CA SER A 79 2.37 -13.97 -8.25
C SER A 79 2.89 -14.59 -6.95
N GLU A 80 3.17 -15.89 -6.96
CA GLU A 80 3.58 -16.66 -5.78
C GLU A 80 4.92 -16.19 -5.19
N PRO A 81 5.97 -15.90 -5.99
CA PRO A 81 7.22 -15.37 -5.46
C PRO A 81 7.08 -13.97 -4.84
N MET A 82 6.11 -13.17 -5.29
CA MET A 82 5.90 -11.80 -4.78
C MET A 82 5.17 -11.79 -3.43
N TRP A 83 4.39 -12.83 -3.13
CA TRP A 83 3.56 -12.91 -1.93
C TRP A 83 4.35 -12.75 -0.60
N PRO A 84 5.47 -13.46 -0.38
CA PRO A 84 6.27 -13.28 0.84
C PRO A 84 7.02 -11.94 0.89
N ILE A 85 7.20 -11.25 -0.24
CA ILE A 85 7.94 -9.97 -0.30
C ILE A 85 7.01 -8.80 0.05
N GLU A 86 5.83 -8.74 -0.56
CA GLU A 86 4.93 -7.58 -0.44
C GLU A 86 4.18 -7.55 0.90
N HIS A 87 3.88 -8.72 1.46
CA HIS A 87 3.16 -8.84 2.73
C HIS A 87 4.06 -9.13 3.92
N GLN A 88 5.33 -9.41 3.66
CA GLN A 88 6.31 -9.92 4.61
C GLN A 88 5.65 -10.89 5.60
N MET A 89 5.12 -11.99 5.05
CA MET A 89 4.62 -13.08 5.87
C MET A 89 5.82 -13.73 6.57
N LEU A 90 5.73 -13.87 7.89
CA LEU A 90 6.68 -14.70 8.65
C LEU A 90 6.66 -16.10 8.02
N LEU A 91 7.78 -16.48 7.42
CA LEU A 91 7.94 -17.67 6.57
C LEU A 91 7.53 -19.00 7.26
N ALA A 92 7.39 -19.00 8.58
CA ALA A 92 7.09 -20.18 9.38
C ALA A 92 5.61 -20.62 9.39
N HIS A 93 4.64 -19.75 9.07
CA HIS A 93 3.20 -20.07 9.23
C HIS A 93 2.35 -19.58 8.05
N HIS A 94 2.57 -20.14 6.86
CA HIS A 94 1.64 -19.98 5.74
C HIS A 94 0.51 -21.02 5.86
N LEU A 95 -0.72 -20.61 5.54
CA LEU A 95 -1.83 -21.55 5.47
C LEU A 95 -1.68 -22.45 4.23
N SER A 96 -2.28 -23.64 4.29
CA SER A 96 -2.31 -24.57 3.16
C SER A 96 -2.83 -23.88 1.89
N ARG A 97 -2.16 -24.13 0.76
CA ARG A 97 -2.55 -23.59 -0.56
C ARG A 97 -3.85 -24.19 -1.11
N SER A 98 -4.21 -25.39 -0.65
CA SER A 98 -5.28 -26.19 -1.27
C SER A 98 -6.38 -26.59 -0.30
N ARG A 99 -6.25 -26.24 0.99
CA ARG A 99 -7.24 -26.59 2.01
C ARG A 99 -7.70 -25.33 2.69
N ASP A 100 -8.98 -25.30 3.04
CA ASP A 100 -9.52 -24.29 3.93
C ASP A 100 -8.80 -24.34 5.27
N GLY A 101 -8.62 -23.19 5.88
CA GLY A 101 -8.02 -23.10 7.19
C GLY A 101 -8.21 -21.75 7.82
N LEU A 102 -8.07 -21.73 9.14
CA LEU A 102 -8.29 -20.57 9.97
C LEU A 102 -6.97 -20.21 10.64
N MET A 103 -6.52 -18.97 10.45
CA MET A 103 -5.36 -18.42 11.15
C MET A 103 -5.85 -17.56 12.31
N ILE A 104 -5.46 -17.92 13.53
CA ILE A 104 -5.71 -17.16 14.75
C ILE A 104 -4.34 -16.68 15.24
N SER A 105 -4.22 -15.38 15.50
CA SER A 105 -2.99 -14.78 15.99
C SER A 105 -3.32 -13.74 17.06
N ASP A 106 -2.73 -13.89 18.23
CA ASP A 106 -2.74 -12.85 19.26
C ASP A 106 -1.72 -11.77 18.91
N MET A 107 -2.16 -10.52 18.85
CA MET A 107 -1.30 -9.37 18.53
C MET A 107 -1.44 -8.27 19.58
N ASP A 108 -0.32 -7.82 20.15
CA ASP A 108 -0.28 -6.63 21.01
C ASP A 108 -0.07 -5.37 20.16
N LEU A 109 -1.09 -4.53 20.09
CA LEU A 109 -1.09 -3.28 19.33
C LEU A 109 -0.13 -2.21 19.88
N ASN A 110 0.35 -2.37 21.12
CA ASN A 110 1.36 -1.49 21.70
C ASN A 110 2.74 -1.68 21.06
N ILE A 111 2.99 -2.84 20.44
CA ILE A 111 4.26 -3.09 19.74
C ILE A 111 4.50 -2.08 18.64
N CYS A 112 3.44 -1.64 17.95
CA CYS A 112 3.54 -0.63 16.91
C CYS A 112 4.15 0.66 17.45
N ARG A 113 3.77 1.09 18.67
CA ARG A 113 4.29 2.29 19.31
C ARG A 113 5.78 2.13 19.63
N GLN A 114 6.16 1.01 20.24
CA GLN A 114 7.56 0.73 20.58
C GLN A 114 8.47 0.73 19.34
N VAL A 115 8.03 0.10 18.26
CA VAL A 115 8.77 0.08 16.99
C VAL A 115 8.85 1.49 16.39
N LYS A 116 7.76 2.26 16.44
CA LYS A 116 7.74 3.65 15.95
C LYS A 116 8.71 4.55 16.72
N ASP A 117 8.78 4.40 18.03
CA ASP A 117 9.65 5.20 18.90
C ASP A 117 11.12 4.78 18.74
N LYS A 118 11.40 3.48 18.58
CA LYS A 118 12.76 2.96 18.39
C LYS A 118 13.37 3.38 17.05
N TRP A 119 12.63 3.26 15.95
CA TRP A 119 13.15 3.46 14.60
C TRP A 119 12.88 4.85 14.03
N GLY A 120 11.88 5.57 14.56
CA GLY A 120 11.61 6.95 14.15
C GLY A 120 11.28 7.15 12.68
N LEU A 121 10.87 6.09 11.94
CA LEU A 121 10.69 6.14 10.48
C LEU A 121 9.75 7.26 10.02
N ARG A 122 8.72 7.55 10.80
CA ARG A 122 7.77 8.63 10.51
C ARG A 122 8.35 10.03 10.70
N MET A 123 9.32 10.19 11.61
CA MET A 123 10.02 11.44 11.85
C MET A 123 11.07 11.70 10.76
N ALA A 124 11.76 10.65 10.31
CA ALA A 124 12.74 10.74 9.23
C ALA A 124 12.10 10.87 7.84
N ALA A 125 10.83 10.52 7.70
CA ALA A 125 10.12 10.57 6.42
C ALA A 125 9.80 12.02 6.02
N ARG A 126 10.48 12.50 4.96
CA ARG A 126 10.35 13.85 4.41
C ARG A 126 9.13 13.98 3.49
N TYR A 127 7.92 13.76 4.02
CA TYR A 127 6.70 13.70 3.22
C TYR A 127 6.46 14.94 2.35
N ALA A 128 6.78 16.14 2.85
CA ALA A 128 6.64 17.38 2.10
C ALA A 128 7.48 17.40 0.80
N LEU A 129 8.72 16.92 0.87
CA LEU A 129 9.61 16.84 -0.29
C LEU A 129 9.05 15.86 -1.34
N TYR A 130 8.64 14.67 -0.91
CA TYR A 130 8.07 13.67 -1.81
C TYR A 130 6.76 14.13 -2.44
N ALA A 131 5.91 14.85 -1.69
CA ALA A 131 4.67 15.41 -2.21
C ALA A 131 4.92 16.46 -3.29
N ASP A 132 5.92 17.32 -3.12
CA ASP A 132 6.31 18.30 -4.14
C ASP A 132 6.86 17.61 -5.39
N LEU A 133 7.78 16.64 -5.24
CA LEU A 133 8.32 15.88 -6.37
C LEU A 133 7.25 15.12 -7.17
N LEU A 134 6.35 14.41 -6.49
CA LEU A 134 5.22 13.75 -7.13
C LEU A 134 4.27 14.76 -7.77
N GLY A 135 4.05 15.91 -7.13
CA GLY A 135 3.28 17.00 -7.69
C GLY A 135 3.86 17.55 -8.99
N ARG A 136 5.19 17.73 -9.06
CA ARG A 136 5.89 18.15 -10.28
C ARG A 136 5.76 17.10 -11.38
N TYR A 137 5.92 15.82 -11.04
CA TYR A 137 5.80 14.71 -11.99
C TYR A 137 4.40 14.62 -12.61
N VAL A 138 3.35 14.75 -11.80
CA VAL A 138 1.96 14.59 -12.28
C VAL A 138 1.43 15.84 -12.99
N LYS A 139 1.77 17.04 -12.51
CA LYS A 139 1.20 18.30 -13.03
C LYS A 139 1.92 18.84 -14.27
N LYS A 140 3.23 18.57 -14.42
CA LYS A 140 4.03 19.14 -15.50
C LYS A 140 4.16 18.10 -16.62
N HIS A 141 3.58 18.39 -17.78
CA HIS A 141 3.72 17.53 -18.96
C HIS A 141 5.18 17.43 -19.44
N ASP A 142 6.01 18.44 -19.14
CA ASP A 142 7.46 18.46 -19.42
C ASP A 142 8.28 18.16 -18.15
N PHE A 143 8.03 17.01 -17.54
CA PHE A 143 8.85 16.54 -16.43
C PHE A 143 10.15 15.94 -16.95
N GLU A 144 11.28 16.57 -16.63
CA GLU A 144 12.60 16.03 -16.92
C GLU A 144 13.11 15.20 -15.73
N PRO A 145 13.42 13.90 -15.92
CA PRO A 145 13.94 13.08 -14.86
C PRO A 145 15.35 13.53 -14.46
N GLN A 146 15.64 13.48 -13.17
CA GLN A 146 16.98 13.77 -12.66
C GLN A 146 17.93 12.62 -13.01
N VAL A 147 18.59 12.72 -14.17
CA VAL A 147 19.60 11.75 -14.63
C VAL A 147 20.97 12.42 -14.63
N ILE A 148 21.90 11.84 -13.87
CA ILE A 148 23.31 12.26 -13.87
C ILE A 148 24.07 11.27 -14.74
N VAL A 149 24.62 11.76 -15.84
CA VAL A 149 25.49 10.97 -16.76
C VAL A 149 26.93 11.44 -16.63
N ASP A 150 27.87 10.52 -16.78
CA ASP A 150 29.29 10.84 -16.87
C ASP A 150 29.51 11.82 -18.03
N TYR A 151 30.29 12.86 -17.79
CA TYR A 151 30.60 13.87 -18.79
C TYR A 151 31.32 13.27 -20.00
N SER A 152 32.10 12.21 -19.79
CA SER A 152 32.89 11.51 -20.82
C SER A 152 32.05 10.66 -21.78
N LEU A 153 30.79 10.36 -21.40
CA LEU A 153 29.85 9.57 -22.21
C LEU A 153 28.79 10.45 -22.90
N LYS A 154 28.79 11.77 -22.67
CA LYS A 154 27.82 12.70 -23.28
C LYS A 154 28.00 12.87 -24.79
N GLU A 155 29.21 12.68 -25.32
CA GLU A 155 29.46 12.79 -26.77
C GLU A 155 28.92 11.61 -27.59
N ALA A 156 28.58 10.48 -26.94
CA ALA A 156 28.10 9.27 -27.63
C ALA A 156 26.57 9.13 -27.67
N LEU A 157 25.83 10.08 -27.08
CA LEU A 157 24.36 10.03 -26.90
C LEU A 157 23.62 11.24 -27.52
N VAL A 158 24.27 11.99 -28.41
CA VAL A 158 23.66 13.02 -29.27
C VAL A 158 23.49 12.48 -30.68
#